data_AF-A0A4P7GQF0-F1
#
_entry.id   AF-A0A4P7GQF0-F1
#
_cell.length_a   1.000
_cell.length_b   1.000
_cell.length_c   1.000
_cell.angle_alpha   90.00
_cell.angle_beta   90.00
_cell.angle_gamma   90.00
#
_symmetry.space_group_name_H-M   'P 1'
#
loop_
_entity.id
_entity.type
_entity.pdbx_description
1 polymer ?
#
loop_
_entity_poly.entity_id
_entity_poly.type
_entity_poly.pdbx_seq_one_letter_code
_entity_poly.pdbx_strand_id
1 'polypeptide(L)'
;MVFVDPASLFDRPLLTAARMQLPDVLDSAGYRQRFGGEPARRFAGVGLVDRQGALLLQERDEHPLLDPERWGFPGGHLEPGETFAQGAARELAEETGVLLAPDDLVLVDEVRVDHRAEYGTVDRMRFFVAPTALEDDEVECREGRQMVFVDPETVRGLPLTRSAALVVAPFLMSDLYATLAT
;
A
#
# COMPACT_ATOMS: atom_id res chain seq x y z
N MET A 1 8.81 -13.04 -13.15
CA MET A 1 9.39 -12.02 -12.24
C MET A 1 9.66 -10.79 -13.09
N VAL A 2 8.94 -9.72 -12.82
CA VAL A 2 8.95 -8.50 -13.64
C VAL A 2 9.68 -7.41 -12.86
N PHE A 3 10.66 -6.78 -13.49
CA PHE A 3 11.45 -5.72 -12.88
C PHE A 3 10.91 -4.37 -13.34
N VAL A 4 10.51 -3.53 -12.39
CA VAL A 4 10.17 -2.13 -12.69
C VAL A 4 11.44 -1.32 -12.50
N ASP A 5 12.04 -0.82 -13.59
CA ASP A 5 13.25 -0.01 -13.53
C ASP A 5 12.94 1.42 -13.07
N PRO A 6 13.35 1.83 -11.86
CA PRO A 6 13.15 3.20 -11.37
C PRO A 6 13.82 4.23 -12.29
N ALA A 7 14.97 3.89 -12.89
CA ALA A 7 15.74 4.79 -13.76
C ALA A 7 14.99 5.17 -15.03
N SER A 8 14.14 4.29 -15.56
CA SER A 8 13.28 4.59 -16.72
C SER A 8 12.13 5.57 -16.40
N LEU A 9 11.88 5.82 -15.11
CA LEU A 9 10.84 6.71 -14.59
C LEU A 9 11.42 8.07 -14.10
N PHE A 10 12.74 8.15 -13.94
CA PHE A 10 13.47 9.33 -13.44
C PHE A 10 13.79 10.41 -14.49
N ASP A 11 13.35 10.26 -15.75
CA ASP A 11 13.39 11.37 -16.75
C ASP A 11 12.43 12.53 -16.38
N ARG A 12 11.71 12.41 -15.25
CA ARG A 12 10.86 13.46 -14.68
C ARG A 12 11.49 14.00 -13.37
N PRO A 13 11.89 15.28 -13.32
CA PRO A 13 12.71 15.86 -12.22
C PRO A 13 12.01 15.99 -10.85
N LEU A 14 10.82 15.41 -10.64
CA LEU A 14 9.96 15.69 -9.49
C LEU A 14 9.95 14.58 -8.41
N LEU A 15 10.30 13.33 -8.73
CA LEU A 15 10.15 12.22 -7.77
C LEU A 15 11.11 12.31 -6.58
N THR A 16 12.32 12.88 -6.74
CA THR A 16 13.23 13.14 -5.61
C THR A 16 12.75 14.29 -4.71
N ALA A 17 11.90 15.20 -5.24
CA ALA A 17 11.34 16.34 -4.52
C ALA A 17 10.00 16.03 -3.83
N ALA A 18 9.36 14.90 -4.15
CA ALA A 18 8.13 14.43 -3.53
C ALA A 18 8.34 13.55 -2.28
N ARG A 19 9.49 13.70 -1.58
CA ARG A 19 9.46 13.47 -0.14
C ARG A 19 8.47 14.49 0.40
N MET A 20 7.22 14.07 0.67
CA MET A 20 6.38 14.84 1.56
C MET A 20 7.24 15.16 2.78
N GLN A 21 7.55 16.44 2.98
CA GLN A 21 7.62 16.92 4.35
C GLN A 21 6.23 16.63 4.86
N LEU A 22 6.12 15.48 5.52
CA LEU A 22 4.93 15.12 6.27
C LEU A 22 4.52 16.40 6.99
N PRO A 23 3.25 16.86 6.90
CA PRO A 23 2.74 17.58 8.05
C PRO A 23 3.06 16.69 9.26
N ASP A 24 3.34 17.26 10.43
CA ASP A 24 3.43 16.50 11.67
C ASP A 24 2.07 15.80 11.94
N VAL A 25 1.70 14.81 11.13
CA VAL A 25 0.56 13.93 11.27
C VAL A 25 1.03 12.93 12.29
N LEU A 26 0.93 13.44 13.53
CA LEU A 26 1.46 12.93 14.77
C LEU A 26 2.98 13.02 14.82
N ASP A 27 3.49 14.08 15.45
CA ASP A 27 4.75 13.95 16.15
C ASP A 27 4.74 12.64 16.97
N SER A 28 5.92 12.07 17.18
CA SER A 28 6.04 10.84 17.96
C SER A 28 5.49 10.97 19.39
N ALA A 29 5.13 12.17 19.86
CA ALA A 29 4.46 12.43 21.12
C ALA A 29 2.94 12.21 21.04
N GLY A 30 2.24 12.68 20.00
CA GLY A 30 0.81 12.50 19.76
C GLY A 30 0.44 11.06 19.44
N TYR A 31 1.32 10.35 18.71
CA TYR A 31 1.22 8.91 18.46
C TYR A 31 1.32 8.08 19.77
N ARG A 32 2.33 8.38 20.60
CA ARG A 32 2.50 7.75 21.93
C ARG A 32 1.35 8.05 22.87
N GLN A 33 0.77 9.25 22.80
CA GLN A 33 -0.27 9.67 23.72
C GLN A 33 -1.63 9.00 23.44
N ARG A 34 -1.94 8.67 22.18
CA ARG A 34 -3.23 8.06 21.80
C ARG A 34 -3.20 6.52 21.82
N PHE A 35 -2.02 5.93 21.68
CA PHE A 35 -1.87 4.50 21.37
C PHE A 35 -0.62 3.84 21.99
N GLY A 36 0.14 4.56 22.82
CA GLY A 36 1.38 4.04 23.40
C GLY A 36 1.13 2.94 24.42
N GLY A 37 1.73 1.77 24.20
CA GLY A 37 1.86 0.70 25.19
C GLY A 37 1.20 -0.64 24.84
N GLU A 38 0.29 -0.68 23.88
CA GLU A 38 -0.39 -1.93 23.49
C GLU A 38 0.42 -2.71 22.41
N PRO A 39 0.54 -4.05 22.53
CA PRO A 39 1.07 -4.87 21.46
C PRO A 39 0.25 -4.64 20.19
N ALA A 40 0.93 -4.38 19.07
CA ALA A 40 0.30 -4.25 17.76
C ALA A 40 1.05 -5.12 16.75
N ARG A 41 0.30 -5.85 15.92
CA ARG A 41 0.90 -6.53 14.77
C ARG A 41 1.31 -5.48 13.74
N ARG A 42 2.40 -5.74 13.03
CA ARG A 42 2.96 -4.80 12.06
C ARG A 42 2.69 -5.33 10.67
N PHE A 43 2.07 -4.51 9.84
CA PHE A 43 1.75 -4.81 8.46
C PHE A 43 2.27 -3.73 7.53
N ALA A 44 2.51 -4.09 6.28
CA ALA A 44 2.78 -3.15 5.23
C ALA A 44 1.98 -3.49 3.98
N GLY A 45 1.46 -2.48 3.29
CA GLY A 45 0.80 -2.63 2.00
C GLY A 45 1.38 -1.67 0.97
N VAL A 46 1.22 -2.00 -0.30
CA VAL A 46 1.77 -1.22 -1.41
C VAL A 46 0.80 -1.13 -2.57
N GLY A 47 0.58 0.09 -3.07
CA GLY A 47 -0.13 0.35 -4.32
C GLY A 47 0.83 0.72 -5.43
N LEU A 48 0.63 0.16 -6.63
CA LEU A 48 1.28 0.65 -7.83
C LEU A 48 0.32 1.59 -8.57
N VAL A 49 0.83 2.72 -9.04
CA VAL A 49 0.06 3.67 -9.86
C VAL A 49 0.56 3.57 -11.29
N ASP A 50 -0.30 3.17 -12.22
CA ASP A 50 0.06 3.09 -13.64
C ASP A 50 0.07 4.49 -14.31
N ARG A 51 0.37 4.52 -15.61
CA ARG A 51 0.43 5.77 -16.41
C ARG A 51 -0.92 6.43 -16.61
N GLN A 52 -2.01 5.73 -16.34
CA GLN A 52 -3.39 6.17 -16.46
C GLN A 52 -3.95 6.60 -15.09
N GLY A 53 -3.17 6.44 -14.01
CA GLY A 53 -3.56 6.73 -12.64
C GLY A 53 -4.34 5.59 -11.96
N ALA A 54 -4.49 4.44 -12.61
CA ALA A 54 -5.14 3.29 -12.00
C ALA A 54 -4.25 2.68 -10.92
N LEU A 55 -4.89 2.13 -9.88
CA LEU A 55 -4.23 1.55 -8.73
C LEU A 55 -4.24 0.03 -8.82
N LEU A 56 -3.07 -0.59 -8.69
CA LEU A 56 -3.00 -2.02 -8.49
C LEU A 56 -3.65 -2.38 -7.14
N LEU A 57 -4.73 -3.15 -7.20
CA LEU A 57 -5.45 -3.65 -6.04
C LEU A 57 -5.64 -5.16 -6.16
N GLN A 58 -5.62 -5.82 -5.01
CA GLN A 58 -6.00 -7.22 -4.85
C GLN A 58 -7.49 -7.32 -4.53
N GLU A 59 -8.21 -8.16 -5.27
CA GLU A 59 -9.49 -8.72 -4.83
C GLU A 59 -9.22 -9.99 -4.01
N ARG A 60 -9.55 -9.94 -2.72
CA ARG A 60 -9.38 -11.08 -1.81
C ARG A 60 -10.38 -12.18 -2.14
N ASP A 61 -9.98 -13.42 -1.98
CA ASP A 61 -10.90 -14.55 -2.03
C ASP A 61 -11.68 -14.71 -0.71
N GLU A 62 -12.42 -15.80 -0.58
CA GLU A 62 -13.24 -16.10 0.60
C GLU A 62 -12.46 -16.65 1.81
N HIS A 63 -11.16 -16.94 1.66
CA HIS A 63 -10.39 -17.68 2.67
C HIS A 63 -9.90 -16.83 3.86
N PRO A 64 -9.53 -15.54 3.70
CA PRO A 64 -9.03 -14.76 4.81
C PRO A 64 -10.05 -14.53 5.93
N LEU A 65 -9.59 -14.63 7.18
CA LEU A 65 -10.40 -14.34 8.36
C LEU A 65 -10.91 -12.89 8.38
N LEU A 66 -10.05 -11.97 7.94
CA LEU A 66 -10.36 -10.54 7.89
C LEU A 66 -10.70 -10.13 6.47
N ASP A 67 -11.84 -9.45 6.36
CA ASP A 67 -12.26 -8.75 5.15
C ASP A 67 -12.19 -9.66 3.90
N PRO A 68 -12.79 -10.87 3.90
CA PRO A 68 -12.86 -11.72 2.71
C PRO A 68 -13.73 -11.05 1.63
N GLU A 69 -13.46 -11.36 0.35
CA GLU A 69 -14.20 -10.80 -0.80
C GLU A 69 -14.18 -9.26 -0.87
N ARG A 70 -13.11 -8.65 -0.34
CA ARG A 70 -12.88 -7.21 -0.35
C ARG A 70 -11.63 -6.84 -1.12
N TRP A 71 -11.56 -5.57 -1.50
CA TRP A 71 -10.46 -5.01 -2.24
C TRP A 71 -9.45 -4.32 -1.32
N GLY A 72 -8.16 -4.57 -1.53
CA GLY A 72 -7.09 -4.00 -0.73
C GLY A 72 -5.80 -3.83 -1.52
N PHE A 73 -4.81 -3.24 -0.89
CA PHE A 73 -3.45 -3.24 -1.43
C PHE A 73 -2.82 -4.62 -1.21
N PRO A 74 -2.00 -5.13 -2.14
CA PRO A 74 -1.03 -6.19 -1.87
C PRO A 74 -0.25 -5.88 -0.59
N GLY A 75 0.01 -6.89 0.23
CA GLY A 75 0.68 -6.68 1.50
C GLY A 75 0.29 -7.65 2.61
N GLY A 76 1.14 -7.67 3.63
CA GLY A 76 1.05 -8.64 4.71
C GLY A 76 1.85 -8.26 5.95
N HIS A 77 2.12 -9.27 6.77
CA HIS A 77 2.79 -9.10 8.06
C HIS A 77 4.29 -8.85 7.85
N LEU A 78 4.88 -8.02 8.71
CA LEU A 78 6.34 -7.91 8.74
C LEU A 78 6.99 -9.13 9.37
N GLU A 79 8.07 -9.59 8.75
CA GLU A 79 8.96 -10.58 9.33
C GLU A 79 9.89 -9.97 10.40
N PRO A 80 10.46 -10.79 11.29
CA PRO A 80 11.41 -10.32 12.30
C PRO A 80 12.61 -9.61 11.66
N GLY A 81 12.82 -8.34 12.05
CA GLY A 81 13.94 -7.52 11.57
C GLY A 81 13.62 -6.64 10.37
N GLU A 82 12.45 -6.78 9.75
CA GLU A 82 12.06 -5.93 8.62
C GLU A 82 11.67 -4.51 9.04
N THR A 83 12.14 -3.55 8.24
CA THR A 83 11.49 -2.25 8.10
C THR A 83 10.16 -2.41 7.34
N PHE A 84 9.26 -1.42 7.46
CA PHE A 84 7.99 -1.48 6.75
C PHE A 84 8.13 -1.47 5.23
N ALA A 85 9.10 -0.72 4.70
CA ALA A 85 9.35 -0.68 3.26
C ALA A 85 9.93 -2.00 2.75
N GLN A 86 10.78 -2.68 3.54
CA GLN A 86 11.28 -4.02 3.21
C GLN A 86 10.15 -5.04 3.13
N GLY A 87 9.26 -5.08 4.13
CA GLY A 87 8.11 -5.98 4.07
C GLY A 87 7.16 -5.65 2.93
N ALA A 88 6.87 -4.36 2.68
CA ALA A 88 6.04 -3.96 1.53
C ALA A 88 6.62 -4.46 0.19
N ALA A 89 7.92 -4.27 -0.03
CA ALA A 89 8.59 -4.71 -1.25
C ALA A 89 8.64 -6.25 -1.36
N ARG A 90 8.85 -6.96 -0.24
CA ARG A 90 8.83 -8.43 -0.19
C ARG A 90 7.43 -8.96 -0.53
N GLU A 91 6.38 -8.48 0.14
CA GLU A 91 5.01 -8.93 -0.10
C GLU A 91 4.58 -8.66 -1.54
N LEU A 92 4.91 -7.49 -2.10
CA LEU A 92 4.69 -7.21 -3.53
C LEU A 92 5.32 -8.30 -4.40
N ALA A 93 6.61 -8.60 -4.17
CA ALA A 93 7.33 -9.60 -4.96
C ALA A 93 6.74 -11.01 -4.82
N GLU A 94 6.32 -11.40 -3.61
CA GLU A 94 5.70 -12.69 -3.33
C GLU A 94 4.34 -12.82 -3.99
N GLU A 95 3.48 -11.81 -3.86
CA GLU A 95 2.08 -11.83 -4.30
C GLU A 95 1.89 -11.53 -5.80
N THR A 96 2.77 -10.73 -6.39
CA THR A 96 2.63 -10.22 -7.78
C THR A 96 3.76 -10.63 -8.72
N GLY A 97 4.90 -11.07 -8.18
CA GLY A 97 6.13 -11.25 -8.96
C GLY A 97 6.83 -9.96 -9.38
N VAL A 98 6.33 -8.79 -8.97
CA VAL A 98 6.91 -7.47 -9.25
C VAL A 98 8.01 -7.13 -8.24
N LEU A 99 9.18 -6.77 -8.75
CA LEU A 99 10.31 -6.36 -7.91
C LEU A 99 10.46 -4.84 -7.88
N LEU A 100 10.55 -4.29 -6.67
CA LEU A 100 10.93 -2.90 -6.38
C LEU A 100 11.94 -2.85 -5.24
N ALA A 101 12.86 -1.89 -5.26
CA ALA A 101 13.70 -1.65 -4.10
C ALA A 101 12.87 -0.96 -2.99
N PRO A 102 13.08 -1.27 -1.71
CA PRO A 102 12.39 -0.59 -0.61
C PRO A 102 12.55 0.94 -0.62
N ASP A 103 13.67 1.44 -1.16
CA ASP A 103 13.98 2.88 -1.26
C ASP A 103 13.19 3.59 -2.37
N ASP A 104 12.60 2.85 -3.32
CA ASP A 104 11.73 3.38 -4.37
C ASP A 104 10.28 3.57 -3.90
N LEU A 105 9.96 3.07 -2.71
CA LEU A 105 8.62 3.16 -2.13
C LEU A 105 8.40 4.47 -1.39
N VAL A 106 7.33 5.19 -1.73
CA VAL A 106 6.93 6.42 -1.05
C VAL A 106 5.87 6.10 -0.01
N LEU A 107 6.11 6.45 1.26
CA LEU A 107 5.12 6.30 2.32
C LEU A 107 3.92 7.23 2.06
N VAL A 108 2.72 6.67 2.03
CA VAL A 108 1.45 7.40 1.97
C VAL A 108 0.98 7.74 3.38
N ASP A 109 0.76 6.73 4.21
CA ASP A 109 0.23 6.91 5.56
C ASP A 109 0.52 5.69 6.47
N GLU A 110 0.32 5.87 7.77
CA GLU A 110 0.26 4.82 8.77
C GLU A 110 -1.11 4.84 9.45
N VAL A 111 -1.82 3.71 9.38
CA VAL A 111 -3.13 3.55 10.03
C VAL A 111 -3.10 2.46 11.09
N ARG A 112 -4.07 2.54 12.00
CA ARG A 112 -4.34 1.49 12.98
C ARG A 112 -5.74 0.94 12.76
N VAL A 113 -5.86 -0.39 12.63
CA VAL A 113 -7.14 -1.08 12.49
C VAL A 113 -7.37 -1.94 13.72
N ASP A 114 -8.52 -1.75 14.35
CA ASP A 114 -8.88 -2.50 15.54
C ASP A 114 -9.41 -3.88 15.13
N HIS A 115 -8.67 -4.91 15.53
CA HIS A 115 -9.02 -6.32 15.33
C HIS A 115 -9.10 -7.08 16.67
N ARG A 116 -9.40 -6.36 17.75
CA ARG A 116 -9.50 -6.96 19.08
C ARG A 116 -10.64 -7.97 19.17
N ALA A 117 -11.71 -7.76 18.43
CA ALA A 117 -12.84 -8.69 18.38
C ALA A 117 -12.47 -10.00 17.66
N GLU A 118 -11.59 -9.96 16.66
CA GLU A 118 -11.25 -11.09 15.80
C GLU A 118 -10.08 -11.90 16.34
N TYR A 119 -9.01 -11.26 16.82
CA TYR A 119 -7.84 -11.96 17.38
C TYR A 119 -7.11 -11.20 18.49
N GLY A 120 -7.77 -10.23 19.13
CA GLY A 120 -7.33 -9.68 20.43
C GLY A 120 -6.25 -8.60 20.38
N THR A 121 -5.95 -8.02 19.22
CA THR A 121 -4.94 -6.94 19.10
C THR A 121 -5.34 -5.91 18.04
N VAL A 122 -4.51 -4.88 17.89
CA VAL A 122 -4.64 -3.83 16.88
C VAL A 122 -3.55 -4.06 15.83
N ASP A 123 -3.89 -3.84 14.57
CA ASP A 123 -2.92 -3.82 13.49
C ASP A 123 -2.40 -2.41 13.28
N ARG A 124 -1.09 -2.29 13.13
CA ARG A 124 -0.40 -1.08 12.70
C ARG A 124 0.09 -1.30 11.28
N MET A 125 -0.54 -0.65 10.32
CA MET A 125 -0.28 -0.84 8.89
C MET A 125 0.30 0.43 8.28
N ARG A 126 1.42 0.30 7.55
CA ARG A 126 1.95 1.38 6.70
C ARG A 126 1.66 1.10 5.24
N PHE A 127 1.23 2.12 4.52
CA PHE A 127 0.92 2.04 3.11
C PHE A 127 1.95 2.81 2.29
N PHE A 128 2.46 2.18 1.25
CA PHE A 128 3.41 2.74 0.32
C PHE A 128 2.83 2.79 -1.08
N VAL A 129 3.41 3.63 -1.93
CA VAL A 129 3.13 3.63 -3.37
C VAL A 129 4.38 3.78 -4.19
N ALA A 130 4.31 3.32 -5.43
CA ALA A 130 5.30 3.56 -6.47
C ALA A 130 4.62 3.71 -7.84
N PRO A 131 5.16 4.55 -8.75
CA PRO A 131 4.70 4.57 -10.13
C PRO A 131 5.14 3.30 -10.86
N THR A 132 4.40 2.93 -11.90
CA THR A 132 4.74 1.80 -12.75
C THR A 132 4.33 2.03 -14.21
N ALA A 133 4.93 1.27 -15.11
CA ALA A 133 4.52 1.18 -16.51
C ALA A 133 3.86 -0.16 -16.85
N LEU A 134 3.65 -1.02 -15.84
CA LEU A 134 3.07 -2.34 -16.00
C LEU A 134 1.59 -2.27 -16.37
N GLU A 135 1.15 -3.24 -17.15
CA GLU A 135 -0.25 -3.53 -17.43
C GLU A 135 -0.71 -4.80 -16.67
N ASP A 136 -2.02 -5.05 -16.65
CA ASP A 136 -2.63 -6.17 -15.89
C ASP A 136 -2.01 -7.54 -16.22
N ASP A 137 -1.67 -7.79 -17.49
CA ASP A 137 -1.14 -9.09 -17.95
C ASP A 137 0.33 -9.32 -17.59
N GLU A 138 1.02 -8.28 -17.11
CA GLU A 138 2.39 -8.36 -16.58
C GLU A 138 2.42 -8.63 -15.07
N VAL A 139 1.27 -8.56 -14.38
CA VAL A 139 1.13 -8.82 -12.95
C VAL A 139 0.69 -10.26 -12.72
N GLU A 140 1.50 -11.05 -12.02
CA GLU A 140 1.18 -12.44 -11.71
C GLU A 140 0.40 -12.52 -10.39
N CYS A 141 -0.92 -12.72 -10.43
CA CYS A 141 -1.71 -12.91 -9.22
C CYS A 141 -1.40 -14.26 -8.55
N ARG A 142 -0.72 -14.25 -7.40
CA ARG A 142 -0.37 -15.46 -6.62
C ARG A 142 -1.18 -15.64 -5.35
N GLU A 143 -1.94 -14.63 -4.93
CA GLU A 143 -2.84 -14.68 -3.78
C GLU A 143 -4.14 -13.91 -4.06
N GLY A 144 -5.27 -14.43 -3.58
CA GLY A 144 -6.59 -13.86 -3.82
C GLY A 144 -7.18 -14.27 -5.18
N ARG A 145 -8.22 -13.57 -5.61
CA ARG A 145 -8.93 -13.87 -6.87
C ARG A 145 -8.25 -13.24 -8.08
N GLN A 146 -7.82 -11.99 -7.93
CA GLN A 146 -7.15 -11.22 -8.96
C GLN A 146 -6.37 -10.05 -8.37
N MET A 147 -5.40 -9.57 -9.13
CA MET A 147 -4.69 -8.31 -8.89
C MET A 147 -4.68 -7.53 -10.20
N VAL A 148 -5.35 -6.39 -10.21
CA VAL A 148 -5.58 -5.59 -11.43
C VAL A 148 -5.47 -4.11 -11.12
N PHE A 149 -5.12 -3.33 -12.13
CA PHE A 149 -5.15 -1.88 -12.10
C PHE A 149 -6.59 -1.39 -12.23
N VAL A 150 -7.08 -0.73 -11.18
CA VAL A 150 -8.45 -0.22 -11.13
C VAL A 150 -8.44 1.31 -11.18
N ASP A 151 -9.23 1.88 -12.08
CA ASP A 151 -9.32 3.33 -12.23
C ASP A 151 -9.88 4.00 -10.95
N PRO A 152 -9.48 5.26 -10.66
CA PRO A 152 -9.86 5.95 -9.42
C PRO A 152 -11.36 6.15 -9.21
N GLU A 153 -12.15 6.21 -10.28
CA GLU A 153 -13.61 6.37 -10.16
C GLU A 153 -14.23 5.05 -9.70
N THR A 154 -13.84 3.94 -10.32
CA THR A 154 -14.26 2.59 -9.92
C THR A 154 -13.81 2.25 -8.51
N VAL A 155 -12.56 2.57 -8.14
CA VAL A 155 -12.01 2.30 -6.79
C VAL A 155 -12.90 2.88 -5.69
N ARG A 156 -13.52 4.05 -5.90
CA ARG A 156 -14.41 4.70 -4.89
C ARG A 156 -15.69 3.90 -4.61
N GLY A 157 -16.11 3.05 -5.55
CA GLY A 157 -17.28 2.19 -5.41
C GLY A 157 -16.98 0.78 -4.88
N LEU A 158 -15.71 0.39 -4.77
CA LEU A 158 -15.34 -0.97 -4.37
C LEU A 158 -15.59 -1.23 -2.88
N PRO A 159 -15.95 -2.47 -2.51
CA PRO A 159 -15.99 -2.88 -1.10
C PRO A 159 -14.55 -3.06 -0.58
N LEU A 160 -13.95 -1.95 -0.14
CA LEU A 160 -12.58 -1.94 0.37
C LEU A 160 -12.46 -2.67 1.73
N THR A 161 -11.29 -3.28 1.96
CA THR A 161 -10.84 -3.71 3.30
C THR A 161 -10.84 -2.51 4.26
N ARG A 162 -10.94 -2.77 5.56
CA ARG A 162 -10.97 -1.71 6.58
C ARG A 162 -9.76 -0.80 6.50
N SER A 163 -8.58 -1.37 6.27
CA SER A 163 -7.33 -0.63 6.17
C SER A 163 -7.26 0.19 4.87
N ALA A 164 -7.62 -0.38 3.71
CA ALA A 164 -7.64 0.35 2.44
C ALA A 164 -8.66 1.50 2.44
N ALA A 165 -9.84 1.30 3.05
CA ALA A 165 -10.87 2.34 3.16
C ALA A 165 -10.38 3.61 3.88
N LEU A 166 -9.42 3.48 4.81
CA LEU A 166 -8.83 4.61 5.53
C LEU A 166 -7.84 5.41 4.69
N VAL A 167 -7.21 4.79 3.68
CA VAL A 167 -6.05 5.37 2.97
C VAL A 167 -6.36 5.75 1.53
N VAL A 168 -7.17 4.96 0.83
CA VAL A 168 -7.44 5.14 -0.60
C VAL A 168 -8.04 6.52 -0.90
N ALA A 169 -9.08 6.93 -0.18
CA ALA A 169 -9.73 8.20 -0.46
C ALA A 169 -8.83 9.42 -0.17
N PRO A 170 -8.13 9.52 0.98
CA PRO A 170 -7.12 10.56 1.19
C PRO A 170 -6.00 10.55 0.15
N PHE A 171 -5.50 9.36 -0.22
CA PHE A 171 -4.44 9.22 -1.21
C PHE A 171 -4.85 9.76 -2.58
N LEU A 172 -6.01 9.37 -3.09
CA LEU A 172 -6.53 9.83 -4.39
C LEU A 172 -6.79 11.35 -4.44
N MET A 173 -6.86 12.03 -3.29
CA MET A 173 -7.02 13.48 -3.19
C MET A 173 -5.71 14.23 -2.91
N SER A 174 -4.58 13.52 -2.84
CA SER A 174 -3.28 14.08 -2.46
C SER A 174 -2.49 14.60 -3.66
N ASP A 175 -1.59 15.56 -3.41
CA ASP A 175 -0.61 16.04 -4.41
C ASP A 175 0.35 14.93 -4.85
N LEU A 176 0.61 13.94 -3.98
CA LEU A 176 1.42 12.78 -4.30
C LEU A 176 0.75 11.95 -5.41
N TYR A 177 -0.53 11.62 -5.26
CA TYR A 177 -1.26 10.91 -6.30
C TYR A 177 -1.33 11.71 -7.60
N ALA A 178 -1.61 13.02 -7.53
CA ALA A 178 -1.59 13.89 -8.70
C ALA A 178 -0.24 13.87 -9.43
N THR A 179 0.87 13.81 -8.69
CA THR A 179 2.23 13.71 -9.25
C THR A 179 2.48 12.35 -9.94
N LEU A 180 1.93 11.26 -9.38
CA LEU A 180 2.12 9.91 -9.91
C LEU A 180 1.24 9.61 -11.14
N ALA A 181 0.04 10.19 -11.20
CA ALA A 181 -0.94 9.96 -12.27
C ALA A 181 -0.75 10.84 -13.52
N THR A 182 0.38 11.55 -13.65
CA THR A 182 0.72 12.41 -14.80
C THR A 182 1.85 11.77 -15.59
#